data_AF-A0A8S3JUV2-F1
#
_entry.id   AF-A0A8S3JUV2-F1
#
_cell.length_a   1.000
_cell.length_b   1.000
_cell.length_c   1.000
_cell.angle_alpha   90.00
_cell.angle_beta   90.00
_cell.angle_gamma   90.00
#
_symmetry.space_group_name_H-M   'P 1'
#
loop_
_entity.id
_entity.type
_entity.pdbx_description
1 polymer ?
#
loop_
_entity_poly.entity_id
_entity_poly.type
_entity_poly.pdbx_seq_one_letter_code
_entity_poly.pdbx_strand_id
1 'polypeptide(L)'
;WMTDHSINSSVGLHTFYADRILNITRNIDVTPIVWQDVWDEKVELPPGTIIQVWKDSSDQAVFGSWAAYLNQAANEGYNVILSSPWYINYISYGKYNTNASVMNLEFFKYYEVEPLRGFTGSDEAKKRILGGEACLWGEFVDGTNILARLWPKASAVAERLWSAASVN
;
A
#
# COMPACT_ATOMS: atom_id res chain seq x y z
N TRP A 1 -4.81 -12.91 31.06
CA TRP A 1 -5.52 -12.96 29.76
C TRP A 1 -4.75 -13.75 28.71
N MET A 2 -3.58 -13.29 28.22
CA MET A 2 -2.81 -14.02 27.18
C MET A 2 -2.43 -15.44 27.61
N THR A 3 -1.95 -15.61 28.85
CA THR A 3 -1.71 -16.93 29.45
C THR A 3 -2.96 -17.80 29.46
N ASP A 4 -4.11 -17.22 29.81
CA ASP A 4 -5.40 -17.92 29.88
C ASP A 4 -5.94 -18.32 28.50
N HIS A 5 -5.49 -17.66 27.43
CA HIS A 5 -5.87 -17.91 26.04
C HIS A 5 -4.75 -18.62 25.24
N SER A 6 -3.71 -19.08 25.93
CA SER A 6 -2.54 -19.75 25.31
C SER A 6 -1.86 -18.94 24.20
N ILE A 7 -1.93 -17.61 24.27
CA ILE A 7 -1.24 -16.69 23.35
C ILE A 7 0.10 -16.32 23.97
N ASN A 8 1.18 -16.60 23.24
CA ASN A 8 2.57 -16.44 23.71
C ASN A 8 3.35 -15.32 23.02
N SER A 9 2.74 -14.58 22.11
CA SER A 9 3.38 -13.51 21.35
C SER A 9 2.44 -12.34 21.09
N SER A 10 3.02 -11.16 20.86
CA SER A 10 2.27 -9.97 20.45
C SER A 10 1.56 -10.18 19.10
N VAL A 11 2.21 -10.88 18.15
CA VAL A 11 1.62 -11.26 16.87
C VAL A 11 0.39 -12.13 17.10
N GLY A 12 0.47 -13.17 17.95
CA GLY A 12 -0.68 -14.00 18.27
C GLY A 12 -1.84 -13.23 18.91
N LEU A 13 -1.55 -12.20 19.71
CA LEU A 13 -2.57 -11.32 20.28
C LEU A 13 -3.22 -10.44 19.21
N HIS A 14 -2.43 -9.88 18.28
CA HIS A 14 -2.95 -9.08 17.18
C HIS A 14 -3.78 -9.91 16.21
N THR A 15 -3.32 -11.10 15.85
CA THR A 15 -4.08 -12.07 15.03
C THR A 15 -5.43 -12.41 15.68
N PHE A 16 -5.45 -12.70 16.99
CA PHE A 16 -6.69 -12.97 17.72
C PHE A 16 -7.67 -11.79 17.67
N TYR A 17 -7.16 -10.57 17.83
CA TYR A 17 -7.97 -9.36 17.77
C TYR A 17 -8.51 -9.11 16.36
N ALA A 18 -7.64 -9.18 15.34
CA ALA A 18 -7.99 -8.96 13.95
C ALA A 18 -9.05 -9.95 13.46
N ASP A 19 -8.91 -11.26 13.78
CA ASP A 19 -9.92 -12.25 13.41
C ASP A 19 -11.28 -11.96 14.04
N ARG A 20 -11.33 -11.52 15.30
CA ARG A 20 -12.60 -11.11 15.93
C ARG A 20 -13.28 -9.95 15.22
N ILE A 21 -12.52 -8.93 14.80
CA ILE A 21 -13.06 -7.79 14.06
C ILE A 21 -13.54 -8.23 12.68
N LEU A 22 -12.75 -9.01 11.96
CA LEU A 22 -13.13 -9.54 10.63
C LEU A 22 -14.32 -10.51 10.72
N ASN A 23 -14.49 -11.22 11.83
CA ASN A 23 -15.66 -12.07 12.03
C ASN A 23 -16.97 -11.27 12.16
N ILE A 24 -16.90 -10.03 12.66
CA ILE A 24 -18.05 -9.13 12.66
C ILE A 24 -18.41 -8.77 11.22
N THR A 25 -17.40 -8.45 10.39
CA THR A 25 -17.63 -8.08 8.98
C THR A 25 -18.20 -9.23 8.15
N ARG A 26 -17.92 -10.49 8.51
CA ARG A 26 -18.53 -11.66 7.84
C ARG A 26 -20.07 -11.71 7.96
N ASN A 27 -20.63 -11.05 8.97
CA ASN A 27 -22.07 -11.07 9.26
C ASN A 27 -22.81 -9.82 8.76
N ILE A 28 -22.12 -8.91 8.07
CA ILE A 28 -22.70 -7.69 7.50
C ILE A 28 -22.23 -7.53 6.05
N ASP A 29 -23.05 -6.91 5.20
CA ASP A 29 -22.77 -6.76 3.76
C ASP A 29 -21.77 -5.62 3.50
N VAL A 30 -20.52 -5.82 3.91
CA VAL A 30 -19.41 -4.87 3.73
C VAL A 30 -18.15 -5.59 3.25
N THR A 31 -17.35 -4.92 2.44
CA THR A 31 -16.01 -5.40 2.06
C THR A 31 -14.96 -4.76 2.95
N PRO A 32 -14.26 -5.54 3.80
CA PRO A 32 -13.19 -4.98 4.62
C PRO A 32 -11.96 -4.64 3.75
N ILE A 33 -11.30 -3.55 4.10
CA ILE A 33 -9.96 -3.19 3.63
C ILE A 33 -9.03 -3.26 4.85
N VAL A 34 -7.91 -3.97 4.71
CA VAL A 34 -6.92 -4.13 5.79
C VAL A 34 -5.54 -3.70 5.30
N TRP A 35 -4.75 -3.11 6.19
CA TRP A 35 -3.31 -2.99 5.95
C TRP A 35 -2.67 -4.37 5.85
N GLN A 36 -1.58 -4.47 5.07
CA GLN A 36 -0.91 -5.74 4.80
C GLN A 36 -0.49 -6.53 6.05
N ASP A 37 -0.31 -5.89 7.21
CA ASP A 37 0.09 -6.55 8.46
C ASP A 37 -0.83 -7.71 8.84
N VAL A 38 -2.14 -7.54 8.65
CA VAL A 38 -3.14 -8.59 8.93
C VAL A 38 -2.92 -9.82 8.04
N TRP A 39 -2.51 -9.61 6.79
CA TRP A 39 -2.17 -10.67 5.85
C TRP A 39 -0.77 -11.26 6.10
N ASP A 40 0.21 -10.43 6.42
CA ASP A 40 1.58 -10.86 6.78
C ASP A 40 1.55 -11.84 7.96
N GLU A 41 0.70 -11.57 8.95
CA GLU A 41 0.48 -12.38 10.14
C GLU A 41 -0.42 -13.62 9.92
N LYS A 42 -0.87 -13.86 8.69
CA LYS A 42 -1.67 -15.03 8.30
C LYS A 42 -3.04 -15.11 9.01
N VAL A 43 -3.65 -13.96 9.30
CA VAL A 43 -5.05 -13.91 9.74
C VAL A 43 -5.96 -14.40 8.60
N GLU A 44 -6.96 -15.21 8.94
CA GLU A 44 -7.94 -15.68 7.95
C GLU A 44 -8.83 -14.52 7.48
N LEU A 45 -8.68 -14.14 6.22
CA LEU A 45 -9.42 -13.00 5.66
C LEU A 45 -10.79 -13.44 5.12
N PRO A 46 -11.88 -12.71 5.42
CA PRO A 46 -13.16 -12.90 4.75
C PRO A 46 -13.02 -12.85 3.21
N PRO A 47 -13.79 -13.66 2.45
CA PRO A 47 -13.75 -13.60 1.00
C PRO A 47 -14.00 -12.18 0.46
N GLY A 48 -13.18 -11.76 -0.49
CA GLY A 48 -13.28 -10.43 -1.10
C GLY A 48 -12.56 -9.30 -0.36
N THR A 49 -12.01 -9.55 0.84
CA THR A 49 -11.16 -8.59 1.57
C THR A 49 -10.10 -7.99 0.66
N ILE A 50 -9.92 -6.66 0.76
CA ILE A 50 -8.90 -5.92 0.00
C ILE A 50 -7.70 -5.70 0.92
N ILE A 51 -6.51 -6.02 0.43
CA ILE A 51 -5.25 -5.81 1.12
C ILE A 51 -4.62 -4.50 0.62
N GLN A 52 -4.25 -3.61 1.53
CA GLN A 52 -3.50 -2.40 1.22
C GLN A 52 -2.01 -2.59 1.52
N VAL A 53 -1.20 -2.67 0.45
CA VAL A 53 0.26 -2.84 0.51
C VAL A 53 0.92 -1.48 0.73
N TRP A 54 1.59 -1.34 1.86
CA TRP A 54 2.19 -0.09 2.31
C TRP A 54 3.68 -0.19 2.68
N LYS A 55 4.18 -1.40 2.95
CA LYS A 55 5.58 -1.63 3.31
C LYS A 55 6.46 -1.70 2.06
N ASP A 56 7.65 -1.11 2.17
CA ASP A 56 8.72 -1.29 1.22
C ASP A 56 10.08 -1.35 1.91
N SER A 57 11.01 -2.07 1.29
CA SER A 57 12.41 -2.17 1.70
C SER A 57 13.13 -0.84 1.83
N SER A 58 12.69 0.22 1.13
CA SER A 58 13.23 1.58 1.28
C SER A 58 12.83 2.27 2.57
N ASP A 59 11.73 1.84 3.22
CA ASP A 59 11.30 2.38 4.52
C ASP A 59 11.98 1.66 5.68
N GLN A 60 12.06 0.33 5.62
CA GLN A 60 12.74 -0.50 6.63
C GLN A 60 13.40 -1.71 5.96
N ALA A 61 14.67 -1.96 6.29
CA ALA A 61 15.45 -3.05 5.70
C ALA A 61 14.90 -4.46 5.99
N VAL A 62 14.03 -4.60 6.99
CA VAL A 62 13.35 -5.86 7.33
C VAL A 62 12.18 -6.18 6.40
N PHE A 63 11.68 -5.19 5.66
CA PHE A 63 10.57 -5.37 4.72
C PHE A 63 11.07 -5.86 3.36
N GLY A 64 10.21 -6.62 2.67
CA GLY A 64 10.37 -6.89 1.25
C GLY A 64 10.03 -5.65 0.41
N SER A 65 10.23 -5.75 -0.91
CA SER A 65 9.78 -4.68 -1.81
C SER A 65 8.26 -4.69 -1.98
N TRP A 66 7.65 -3.52 -2.15
CA TRP A 66 6.20 -3.40 -2.39
C TRP A 66 5.78 -4.21 -3.62
N ALA A 67 6.63 -4.29 -4.65
CA ALA A 67 6.37 -5.04 -5.87
C ALA A 67 6.27 -6.54 -5.62
N ALA A 68 7.11 -7.08 -4.71
CA ALA A 68 7.06 -8.47 -4.31
C ALA A 68 5.76 -8.78 -3.55
N TYR A 69 5.38 -7.92 -2.59
CA TYR A 69 4.13 -8.08 -1.84
C TYR A 69 2.89 -8.03 -2.73
N LEU A 70 2.83 -7.05 -3.63
CA LEU A 70 1.73 -6.89 -4.59
C LEU A 70 1.62 -8.10 -5.52
N ASN A 71 2.74 -8.59 -6.05
CA ASN A 71 2.79 -9.77 -6.90
C ASN A 71 2.33 -11.02 -6.14
N GLN A 72 2.80 -11.21 -4.91
CA GLN A 72 2.41 -12.34 -4.07
C GLN A 72 0.92 -12.32 -3.74
N ALA A 73 0.40 -11.22 -3.16
CA ALA A 73 -0.99 -11.14 -2.71
C ALA A 73 -1.99 -11.34 -3.87
N ALA A 74 -1.71 -10.75 -5.03
CA ALA A 74 -2.57 -10.91 -6.20
C ALA A 74 -2.57 -12.36 -6.74
N ASN A 75 -1.41 -13.04 -6.76
CA ASN A 75 -1.32 -14.43 -7.18
C ASN A 75 -1.91 -15.42 -6.16
N GLU A 76 -1.92 -15.07 -4.88
CA GLU A 76 -2.66 -15.80 -3.85
C GLU A 76 -4.19 -15.60 -3.94
N GLY A 77 -4.65 -14.72 -4.85
CA GLY A 77 -6.07 -14.52 -5.15
C GLY A 77 -6.74 -13.39 -4.39
N TYR A 78 -5.98 -12.59 -3.64
CA TYR A 78 -6.51 -11.44 -2.91
C TYR A 78 -6.64 -10.20 -3.80
N ASN A 79 -7.65 -9.38 -3.52
CA ASN A 79 -7.74 -8.05 -4.08
C ASN A 79 -6.72 -7.13 -3.39
N VAL A 80 -6.04 -6.26 -4.15
CA VAL A 80 -4.94 -5.45 -3.65
C VAL A 80 -5.08 -4.00 -4.09
N ILE A 81 -4.82 -3.08 -3.16
CA ILE A 81 -4.54 -1.67 -3.46
C ILE A 81 -3.12 -1.32 -2.99
N LEU A 82 -2.42 -0.46 -3.73
CA LEU A 82 -1.03 -0.09 -3.45
C LEU A 82 -0.94 1.34 -2.90
N SER A 83 -0.24 1.56 -1.79
CA SER A 83 0.10 2.91 -1.31
C SER A 83 1.57 3.12 -1.00
N SER A 84 2.34 2.03 -0.86
CA SER A 84 3.74 2.07 -0.44
C SER A 84 4.64 3.09 -1.17
N PRO A 85 4.65 3.18 -2.51
CA PRO A 85 5.51 4.15 -3.20
C PRO A 85 4.97 5.60 -3.17
N TRP A 86 3.77 5.83 -2.61
CA TRP A 86 3.03 7.09 -2.69
C TRP A 86 2.74 7.73 -1.31
N TYR A 87 3.69 7.61 -0.39
CA TYR A 87 3.68 8.38 0.86
C TYR A 87 4.13 9.84 0.59
N ILE A 88 3.15 10.74 0.50
CA ILE A 88 3.31 12.17 0.22
C ILE A 88 3.78 12.95 1.45
N ASN A 89 3.51 12.43 2.65
CA ASN A 89 4.00 12.98 3.91
C ASN A 89 5.53 12.96 4.01
N TYR A 90 6.20 12.01 3.35
CA TYR A 90 7.66 11.99 3.25
C TYR A 90 8.14 13.03 2.25
N ILE A 91 8.53 14.19 2.78
CA ILE A 91 9.09 15.29 1.99
C ILE A 91 10.59 15.08 1.76
N SER A 92 11.04 15.31 0.54
CA SER A 92 12.46 15.36 0.18
C SER A 92 12.78 16.60 -0.63
N TYR A 93 13.96 17.16 -0.41
CA TYR A 93 14.46 18.28 -1.19
C TYR A 93 15.12 17.74 -2.46
N GLY A 94 14.75 18.26 -3.63
CA GLY A 94 15.28 17.78 -4.91
C GLY A 94 16.80 17.95 -5.00
N LYS A 95 17.55 16.83 -4.96
CA LYS A 95 18.86 16.60 -5.60
C LYS A 95 19.31 15.14 -5.45
N TYR A 96 19.23 14.37 -6.54
CA TYR A 96 20.06 13.17 -6.77
C TYR A 96 20.57 13.18 -8.23
N ASN A 97 21.88 13.02 -8.39
CA ASN A 97 22.71 13.00 -9.61
C ASN A 97 22.69 11.54 -10.17
N THR A 98 22.59 11.21 -11.46
CA THR A 98 23.49 11.54 -12.57
C THR A 98 22.84 11.41 -13.96
N ASN A 99 23.17 12.37 -14.84
CA ASN A 99 23.03 12.35 -16.32
C ASN A 99 21.69 12.70 -16.98
N ALA A 100 20.60 12.93 -16.25
CA ALA A 100 19.38 13.50 -16.84
C ALA A 100 19.26 14.98 -16.45
N SER A 101 19.58 15.87 -17.39
CA SER A 101 19.32 17.31 -17.27
C SER A 101 17.80 17.53 -17.16
N VAL A 102 17.39 18.25 -16.11
CA VAL A 102 16.04 18.80 -15.83
C VAL A 102 14.92 17.76 -15.70
N MET A 103 14.55 17.35 -14.47
CA MET A 103 13.18 17.07 -13.96
C MET A 103 13.18 16.27 -12.63
N ASN A 104 13.90 16.72 -11.59
CA ASN A 104 13.91 16.06 -10.27
C ASN A 104 12.93 16.72 -9.28
N LEU A 105 11.63 16.61 -9.55
CA LEU A 105 10.56 17.03 -8.62
C LEU A 105 9.95 15.79 -7.97
N GLU A 106 9.53 15.89 -6.69
CA GLU A 106 8.80 14.81 -5.98
C GLU A 106 7.61 14.27 -6.80
N PHE A 107 7.04 15.12 -7.66
CA PHE A 107 6.06 14.71 -8.66
C PHE A 107 6.51 13.50 -9.50
N PHE A 108 7.70 13.56 -10.11
CA PHE A 108 8.19 12.49 -11.00
C PHE A 108 8.53 11.21 -10.24
N LYS A 109 9.03 11.33 -9.00
CA LYS A 109 9.20 10.18 -8.09
C LYS A 109 7.91 9.36 -8.00
N TYR A 110 6.76 10.00 -7.86
CA TYR A 110 5.47 9.33 -7.77
C TYR A 110 4.92 8.91 -9.15
N TYR A 111 5.19 9.71 -10.19
CA TYR A 111 4.71 9.49 -11.56
C TYR A 111 5.35 8.27 -12.25
N GLU A 112 6.66 8.07 -12.03
CA GLU A 112 7.47 7.02 -12.66
C GLU A 112 7.20 5.62 -12.10
N VAL A 113 6.46 5.53 -10.99
CA VAL A 113 5.99 4.27 -10.42
C VAL A 113 5.08 3.60 -11.43
N GLU A 114 5.48 2.44 -11.93
CA GLU A 114 4.62 1.56 -12.71
C GLU A 114 4.27 0.34 -11.85
N PRO A 115 3.06 0.28 -11.24
CA PRO A 115 2.69 -0.76 -10.28
C PRO A 115 2.78 -2.19 -10.83
N LEU A 116 2.61 -2.35 -12.14
CA LEU A 116 2.62 -3.65 -12.82
C LEU A 116 4.00 -3.99 -13.42
N ARG A 117 5.01 -3.14 -13.20
CA ARG A 117 6.37 -3.40 -13.68
C ARG A 117 6.93 -4.66 -13.03
N GLY A 118 7.23 -5.66 -13.84
CA GLY A 118 7.77 -6.93 -13.36
C GLY A 118 6.74 -7.81 -12.63
N PHE A 119 5.44 -7.54 -12.79
CA PHE A 119 4.40 -8.47 -12.34
C PHE A 119 4.47 -9.77 -13.15
N THR A 120 4.45 -10.91 -12.47
CA THR A 120 4.66 -12.25 -13.09
C THR A 120 3.44 -13.16 -12.97
N GLY A 121 2.28 -12.65 -12.55
CA GLY A 121 1.04 -13.42 -12.43
C GLY A 121 0.22 -13.53 -13.71
N SER A 122 -0.89 -14.28 -13.65
CA SER A 122 -1.85 -14.37 -14.77
C SER A 122 -2.63 -13.06 -14.98
N ASP A 123 -3.35 -12.95 -16.11
CA ASP A 123 -4.25 -11.82 -16.35
C ASP A 123 -5.38 -11.74 -15.31
N GLU A 124 -5.83 -12.86 -14.76
CA GLU A 124 -6.78 -12.93 -13.66
C GLU A 124 -6.19 -12.39 -12.37
N ALA A 125 -4.94 -12.78 -12.04
CA ALA A 125 -4.24 -12.23 -10.89
C ALA A 125 -4.01 -10.71 -11.06
N LYS A 126 -3.67 -10.27 -12.27
CA LYS A 126 -3.50 -8.85 -12.59
C LYS A 126 -4.78 -8.04 -12.35
N LYS A 127 -5.95 -8.58 -12.67
CA LYS A 127 -7.26 -7.95 -12.41
C LYS A 127 -7.57 -7.77 -10.91
N ARG A 128 -6.84 -8.44 -10.02
CA ARG A 128 -6.98 -8.28 -8.57
C ARG A 128 -6.29 -7.03 -8.03
N ILE A 129 -5.42 -6.41 -8.83
CA ILE A 129 -4.78 -5.15 -8.48
C ILE A 129 -5.77 -4.03 -8.85
N LEU A 130 -6.46 -3.51 -7.85
CA LEU A 130 -7.60 -2.61 -8.03
C LEU A 130 -7.19 -1.15 -8.26
N GLY A 131 -5.95 -0.79 -7.93
CA GLY A 131 -5.43 0.56 -8.03
C GLY A 131 -4.51 0.89 -6.86
N GLY A 132 -4.62 2.12 -6.34
CA GLY A 132 -3.85 2.52 -5.19
C GLY A 132 -4.18 3.90 -4.65
N GLU A 133 -3.41 4.33 -3.66
CA GLU A 133 -3.70 5.52 -2.86
C GLU A 133 -2.45 6.36 -2.62
N ALA A 134 -2.62 7.67 -2.75
CA ALA A 134 -1.66 8.66 -2.29
C ALA A 134 -1.91 8.97 -0.81
N CYS A 135 -0.97 8.62 0.08
CA CYS A 135 -1.15 8.80 1.51
C CYS A 135 -0.47 10.07 2.01
N LEU A 136 -1.21 10.90 2.75
CA LEU A 136 -0.69 12.08 3.45
C LEU A 136 -1.00 11.96 4.95
N TRP A 137 -0.11 11.29 5.67
CA TRP A 137 -0.22 11.11 7.11
C TRP A 137 -0.07 12.44 7.89
N GLY A 138 -0.75 12.51 9.04
CA GLY A 138 -1.05 13.74 9.76
C GLY A 138 0.03 14.24 10.73
N GLU A 139 1.14 13.53 10.93
CA GLU A 139 2.11 13.85 11.99
C GLU A 139 2.69 15.27 11.85
N PHE A 140 2.84 15.74 10.61
CA PHE A 140 3.34 17.08 10.29
C PHE A 140 2.40 17.84 9.35
N VAL A 141 1.13 17.42 9.26
CA VAL A 141 0.16 17.94 8.31
C VAL A 141 -1.06 18.45 9.06
N ASP A 142 -1.43 19.70 8.79
CA ASP A 142 -2.62 20.33 9.36
C ASP A 142 -3.25 21.31 8.34
N GLY A 143 -4.26 22.04 8.79
CA GLY A 143 -4.96 23.03 7.94
C GLY A 143 -4.07 24.13 7.37
N THR A 144 -2.87 24.35 7.92
CA THR A 144 -1.94 25.38 7.44
C THR A 144 -1.14 24.93 6.21
N ASN A 145 -0.99 23.61 6.00
CA ASN A 145 -0.06 23.10 4.99
C ASN A 145 -0.60 21.96 4.12
N ILE A 146 -1.79 21.40 4.41
CA ILE A 146 -2.34 20.23 3.70
C ILE A 146 -2.42 20.43 2.19
N LEU A 147 -2.93 21.58 1.72
CA LEU A 147 -3.11 21.83 0.29
C LEU A 147 -1.78 21.91 -0.45
N ALA A 148 -0.81 22.64 0.12
CA ALA A 148 0.52 22.81 -0.49
C ALA A 148 1.37 21.54 -0.44
N ARG A 149 1.15 20.67 0.55
CA ARG A 149 1.81 19.36 0.62
C ARG A 149 1.17 18.36 -0.33
N LEU A 150 -0.15 18.35 -0.46
CA LEU A 150 -0.85 17.37 -1.28
C LEU A 150 -0.72 17.67 -2.77
N TRP A 151 -0.95 18.92 -3.17
CA TRP A 151 -1.00 19.33 -4.56
C TRP A 151 0.25 20.11 -4.97
N PRO A 152 0.82 19.85 -6.16
CA PRO A 152 0.35 18.95 -7.22
C PRO A 152 0.86 17.49 -7.10
N LYS A 153 1.48 17.09 -5.99
CA LYS A 153 2.13 15.78 -5.86
C LYS A 153 1.16 14.61 -6.04
N ALA A 154 -0.04 14.70 -5.48
CA ALA A 154 -1.10 13.70 -5.67
C ALA A 154 -1.61 13.63 -7.11
N SER A 155 -1.45 14.68 -7.93
CA SER A 155 -1.81 14.63 -9.35
C SER A 155 -0.94 13.65 -10.13
N ALA A 156 0.32 13.44 -9.74
CA ALA A 156 1.18 12.43 -10.36
C ALA A 156 0.62 11.01 -10.17
N VAL A 157 0.15 10.72 -8.95
CA VAL A 157 -0.47 9.44 -8.60
C VAL A 157 -1.78 9.27 -9.35
N ALA A 158 -2.59 10.33 -9.42
CA ALA A 158 -3.86 10.30 -10.15
C ALA A 158 -3.68 10.02 -11.65
N GLU A 159 -2.72 10.67 -12.32
CA GLU A 159 -2.41 10.39 -13.73
C GLU A 159 -1.99 8.93 -13.93
N ARG A 160 -1.12 8.40 -13.05
CA ARG A 160 -0.68 6.99 -13.13
C ARG A 160 -1.84 6.01 -12.95
N LEU A 161 -2.79 6.30 -12.06
CA LEU A 161 -3.89 5.40 -11.76
C LEU A 161 -5.06 5.52 -12.75
N TRP A 162 -5.15 6.63 -13.50
CA TRP A 162 -6.22 6.88 -14.47
C TRP A 162 -5.81 6.57 -15.90
N SER A 163 -4.65 7.06 -16.33
CA SER A 163 -4.21 7.01 -17.72
C SER A 163 -3.65 5.64 -18.11
N ALA A 164 -3.63 5.36 -19.41
CA ALA A 164 -3.06 4.10 -19.90
C ALA A 164 -1.55 4.03 -19.58
N ALA A 165 -1.05 2.82 -19.29
CA ALA A 165 0.34 2.60 -18.92
C ALA A 165 1.35 3.13 -19.95
N SER A 166 0.96 3.26 -21.23
CA SER A 166 1.81 3.80 -22.30
C SER A 166 1.97 5.32 -22.30
N VAL A 167 1.17 6.05 -21.53
CA VAL A 167 1.22 7.53 -21.47
C VAL A 167 2.37 8.01 -20.57
N ASN A 168 2.85 7.16 -19.66
CA ASN A 168 3.69 7.55 -18.54
C ASN A 168 4.93 6.67 -18.39
#